data_AF-A0A527GVC3-F1
#
_entry.id   AF-A0A527GVC3-F1
#
_cell.length_a   1.000
_cell.length_b   1.000
_cell.length_c   1.000
_cell.angle_alpha   90.00
_cell.angle_beta   90.00
_cell.angle_gamma   90.00
#
_symmetry.space_group_name_H-M   'P 1'
#
loop_
_entity.id
_entity.type
_entity.pdbx_description
1 polymer ?
#
loop_
_entity_poly.entity_id
_entity_poly.type
_entity_poly.pdbx_seq_one_letter_code
_entity_poly.pdbx_strand_id
1 'polypeptide(L)'
;FTTCPSVHAADDVSVMETLEVIPHLIRSARAFMGERLPLRVGPSQLGCRENPYGASTAQNEANGRVCLTRIDPRQRGLFNAAWIVGYFAACAREGIEAVAFGDFTGPFGFVYRRGNFAQPWFDQQDGPMVYPAFHIMAGLSKLGGASLLSVGTSGIDS
;
A
#
# COMPACT_ATOMS: atom_id res chain seq x y z
N PHE A 1 13.43 1.68 2.77
CA PHE A 1 13.02 0.25 2.94
C PHE A 1 11.64 0.05 2.31
N THR A 2 11.14 -1.18 2.19
CA THR A 2 9.76 -1.44 1.78
C THR A 2 9.10 -2.43 2.74
N THR A 3 7.77 -2.46 2.74
CA THR A 3 6.95 -3.34 3.57
C THR A 3 6.01 -4.18 2.71
N CYS A 4 5.66 -5.37 3.19
CA CYS A 4 4.65 -6.24 2.60
C CYS A 4 3.64 -6.58 3.70
N PRO A 5 2.37 -6.18 3.59
CA PRO A 5 1.41 -6.36 4.68
C PRO A 5 0.85 -7.79 4.77
N SER A 6 1.03 -8.61 3.74
CA SER A 6 0.41 -9.93 3.61
C SER A 6 1.39 -11.10 3.78
N VAL A 7 2.42 -10.95 4.62
CA VAL A 7 3.46 -11.98 4.79
C VAL A 7 2.93 -13.19 5.56
N HIS A 8 2.26 -12.96 6.70
CA HIS A 8 1.82 -14.03 7.61
C HIS A 8 0.30 -14.18 7.69
N ALA A 9 -0.45 -13.13 7.40
CA ALA A 9 -1.90 -13.14 7.36
C ALA A 9 -2.39 -12.28 6.19
N ALA A 10 -3.50 -12.67 5.57
CA ALA A 10 -4.04 -11.99 4.38
C ALA A 10 -5.51 -11.56 4.55
N ASP A 11 -6.12 -11.75 5.72
CA ASP A 11 -7.43 -11.19 6.01
C ASP A 11 -7.40 -9.66 6.07
N ASP A 12 -8.58 -9.03 6.14
CA ASP A 12 -8.70 -7.57 6.05
C ASP A 12 -8.20 -6.84 7.29
N VAL A 13 -8.44 -7.43 8.47
CA VAL A 13 -8.07 -6.84 9.76
C VAL A 13 -6.55 -6.83 9.87
N SER A 14 -5.93 -8.00 9.73
CA SER A 14 -4.47 -8.14 9.83
C SER A 14 -3.73 -7.22 8.86
N VAL A 15 -4.22 -7.07 7.62
CA VAL A 15 -3.59 -6.19 6.63
C VAL A 15 -3.75 -4.71 7.00
N MET A 16 -4.91 -4.28 7.52
CA MET A 16 -5.09 -2.90 7.97
C MET A 16 -4.29 -2.56 9.23
N GLU A 17 -4.19 -3.49 10.18
CA GLU A 17 -3.42 -3.32 11.41
C GLU A 17 -1.91 -3.13 11.14
N THR A 18 -1.41 -3.57 9.98
CA THR A 18 -0.02 -3.27 9.58
C THR A 18 0.30 -1.78 9.51
N LEU A 19 -0.70 -0.90 9.39
CA LEU A 19 -0.51 0.55 9.44
C LEU A 19 0.07 1.01 10.78
N GLU A 20 -0.25 0.32 11.89
CA GLU A 20 0.21 0.66 13.23
C GLU A 20 1.71 0.43 13.40
N VAL A 21 2.31 -0.49 12.62
CA VAL A 21 3.75 -0.79 12.72
C VAL A 21 4.61 0.24 11.99
N ILE A 22 4.05 1.00 11.03
CA ILE A 22 4.80 1.90 10.17
C ILE A 22 5.62 2.93 10.97
N PRO A 23 5.07 3.62 11.98
CA PRO A 23 5.84 4.53 12.81
C PRO A 23 7.01 3.85 13.54
N HIS A 24 6.82 2.62 14.00
CA HIS A 24 7.85 1.86 14.69
C HIS A 24 8.99 1.48 13.74
N LEU A 25 8.68 1.03 12.51
CA LEU A 25 9.69 0.74 11.49
C LEU A 25 10.56 1.96 11.17
N ILE A 26 9.94 3.13 11.07
CA ILE A 26 10.64 4.38 10.75
C ILE A 26 11.54 4.80 11.90
N ARG A 27 11.05 4.77 13.15
CA ARG A 27 11.86 5.07 14.33
C ARG A 27 13.01 4.09 14.52
N SER A 28 12.79 2.80 14.28
CA SER A 28 13.86 1.81 14.29
C SER A 28 14.91 2.10 13.21
N ALA A 29 14.49 2.41 11.97
CA ALA A 29 15.41 2.78 10.90
C ALA A 29 16.25 4.03 11.26
N ARG A 30 15.63 5.05 11.87
CA ARG A 30 16.34 6.24 12.37
C ARG A 30 17.33 5.91 13.49
N ALA A 31 16.96 5.04 14.42
CA ALA A 31 17.86 4.60 15.49
C ALA A 31 19.13 3.92 14.94
N PHE A 32 19.02 3.16 13.85
CA PHE A 32 20.18 2.52 13.21
C PHE A 32 20.99 3.45 12.30
N MET A 33 20.31 4.29 11.51
CA MET A 33 20.95 5.06 10.43
C MET A 33 21.28 6.51 10.83
N GLY A 34 20.77 6.97 11.98
CA GLY A 34 20.85 8.34 12.47
C GLY A 34 19.77 9.26 11.91
N GLU A 35 19.40 10.27 12.71
CA GLU A 35 18.28 11.19 12.42
C GLU A 35 18.47 12.10 11.20
N ARG A 36 19.73 12.33 10.80
CA ARG A 36 20.06 13.26 9.72
C ARG A 36 19.88 12.66 8.32
N LEU A 37 19.82 11.33 8.21
CA LEU A 37 19.71 10.67 6.91
C LEU A 37 18.25 10.70 6.44
N PRO A 38 17.94 11.28 5.28
CA PRO A 38 16.59 11.20 4.72
C PRO A 38 16.18 9.75 4.46
N LEU A 39 15.00 9.36 4.95
CA LEU A 39 14.46 8.03 4.74
C LEU A 39 13.41 8.05 3.63
N ARG A 40 13.50 7.05 2.75
CA ARG A 40 12.55 6.79 1.67
C ARG A 40 11.92 5.41 1.84
N VAL A 41 10.61 5.33 1.63
CA VAL A 41 9.81 4.12 1.84
C VAL A 41 9.17 3.69 0.53
N GLY A 42 9.24 2.39 0.23
CA GLY A 42 8.58 1.76 -0.90
C GLY A 42 9.52 1.31 -2.03
N PRO A 43 8.95 0.91 -3.17
CA PRO A 43 7.51 0.88 -3.44
C PRO A 43 6.76 -0.16 -2.59
N SER A 44 5.65 0.24 -1.98
CA SER A 44 4.81 -0.62 -1.12
C SER A 44 3.40 -0.78 -1.70
N GLN A 45 2.80 -1.95 -1.49
CA GLN A 45 1.51 -2.34 -2.04
C GLN A 45 0.95 -3.54 -1.24
N LEU A 46 -0.30 -3.92 -1.47
CA LEU A 46 -0.90 -5.05 -0.76
C LEU A 46 -0.27 -6.39 -1.18
N GLY A 47 -0.10 -6.57 -2.50
CA GLY A 47 0.53 -7.78 -3.04
C GLY A 47 2.03 -7.87 -2.72
N CYS A 48 2.49 -9.10 -2.51
CA CYS A 48 3.88 -9.40 -2.28
C CYS A 48 4.69 -9.31 -3.58
N ARG A 49 5.69 -8.43 -3.61
CA ARG A 49 6.58 -8.27 -4.78
C ARG A 49 7.60 -9.38 -4.88
N GLU A 50 8.23 -9.69 -3.75
CA GLU A 50 9.28 -10.67 -3.58
C GLU A 50 9.01 -11.49 -2.32
N ASN A 51 9.15 -12.80 -2.42
CA ASN A 51 8.97 -13.70 -1.29
C ASN A 51 10.30 -13.87 -0.54
N PRO A 52 10.44 -13.41 0.71
CA PRO A 52 11.69 -13.55 1.45
C PRO A 52 11.98 -15.00 1.88
N TYR A 53 11.02 -15.92 1.74
CA TYR A 53 11.10 -17.31 2.21
C TYR A 53 11.18 -18.35 1.09
N GLY A 54 11.17 -17.95 -0.18
CA GLY A 54 11.13 -18.91 -1.28
C GLY A 54 11.47 -18.34 -2.64
N ALA A 55 11.65 -19.24 -3.61
CA ALA A 55 12.06 -18.88 -4.97
C ALA A 55 11.00 -18.09 -5.76
N SER A 56 9.73 -18.15 -5.34
CA SER A 56 8.63 -17.42 -5.98
C SER A 56 7.53 -17.06 -4.97
N THR A 57 6.67 -16.12 -5.36
CA THR A 57 5.44 -15.77 -4.65
C THR A 57 4.35 -16.83 -4.84
N ALA A 58 3.42 -16.94 -3.89
CA ALA A 58 2.32 -17.89 -3.96
C ALA A 58 1.43 -17.65 -5.20
N GLN A 59 1.05 -18.74 -5.87
CA GLN A 59 0.05 -18.72 -6.94
C GLN A 59 -1.33 -18.36 -6.37
N ASN A 60 -2.14 -17.65 -7.15
CA ASN A 60 -3.47 -17.21 -6.74
C ASN A 60 -4.43 -17.10 -7.94
N GLU A 61 -4.63 -18.22 -8.64
CA GLU A 61 -5.51 -18.30 -9.82
C GLU A 61 -6.98 -18.01 -9.48
N ALA A 62 -7.39 -18.34 -8.25
CA ALA A 62 -8.72 -18.07 -7.72
C ALA A 62 -8.93 -16.58 -7.35
N ASN A 63 -7.91 -15.73 -7.48
CA ASN A 63 -7.97 -14.30 -7.16
C ASN A 63 -8.49 -14.04 -5.72
N GLY A 64 -8.01 -14.86 -4.77
CA GLY A 64 -8.38 -14.83 -3.36
C GLY A 64 -7.44 -13.96 -2.52
N ARG A 65 -7.62 -14.00 -1.21
CA ARG A 65 -6.72 -13.36 -0.24
C ARG A 65 -5.71 -14.38 0.25
N VAL A 66 -4.50 -14.33 -0.29
CA VAL A 66 -3.45 -15.34 -0.08
C VAL A 66 -2.19 -14.66 0.41
N CYS A 67 -1.53 -15.20 1.44
CA CYS A 67 -0.26 -14.67 1.89
C CYS A 67 0.81 -14.79 0.80
N LEU A 68 1.74 -13.84 0.76
CA LEU A 68 2.91 -13.86 -0.13
C LEU A 68 2.59 -14.03 -1.64
N THR A 69 1.41 -13.62 -2.09
CA THR A 69 1.03 -13.62 -3.52
C THR A 69 1.23 -12.26 -4.16
N ARG A 70 1.52 -12.24 -5.47
CA ARG A 70 1.51 -11.00 -6.27
C ARG A 70 0.10 -10.48 -6.54
N ILE A 71 -0.89 -11.37 -6.56
CA ILE A 71 -2.27 -11.03 -6.95
C ILE A 71 -3.09 -10.85 -5.68
N ASP A 72 -3.28 -9.60 -5.23
CA ASP A 72 -4.25 -9.31 -4.16
C ASP A 72 -5.50 -8.64 -4.78
N PRO A 73 -6.70 -9.25 -4.67
CA PRO A 73 -7.93 -8.69 -5.26
C PRO A 73 -8.33 -7.35 -4.63
N ARG A 74 -7.77 -6.98 -3.48
CA ARG A 74 -8.02 -5.69 -2.83
C ARG A 74 -7.21 -4.55 -3.43
N GLN A 75 -6.11 -4.84 -4.15
CA GLN A 75 -5.26 -3.83 -4.79
C GLN A 75 -6.06 -2.88 -5.70
N ARG A 76 -7.09 -3.43 -6.33
CA ARG A 76 -8.01 -2.76 -7.28
C ARG A 76 -9.30 -2.24 -6.64
N GLY A 77 -9.45 -2.38 -5.33
CA GLY A 77 -10.64 -1.97 -4.59
C GLY A 77 -10.41 -0.77 -3.67
N LEU A 78 -11.49 -0.34 -3.00
CA LEU A 78 -11.45 0.76 -2.03
C LEU A 78 -10.58 0.44 -0.81
N PHE A 79 -10.40 -0.84 -0.49
CA PHE A 79 -9.52 -1.28 0.58
C PHE A 79 -8.07 -0.80 0.38
N ASN A 80 -7.51 -0.95 -0.84
CA ASN A 80 -6.17 -0.44 -1.13
C ASN A 80 -6.12 1.10 -1.10
N ALA A 81 -7.16 1.78 -1.55
CA ALA A 81 -7.24 3.24 -1.45
C ALA A 81 -7.18 3.69 0.02
N ALA A 82 -7.96 3.08 0.91
CA ALA A 82 -7.93 3.36 2.34
C ALA A 82 -6.58 3.03 2.98
N TRP A 83 -6.00 1.86 2.65
CA TRP A 83 -4.69 1.46 3.16
C TRP A 83 -3.58 2.43 2.74
N ILE A 84 -3.56 2.88 1.48
CA ILE A 84 -2.58 3.88 0.99
C ILE A 84 -2.69 5.20 1.75
N VAL A 85 -3.91 5.70 2.01
CA VAL A 85 -4.11 6.93 2.78
C VAL A 85 -3.55 6.76 4.19
N GLY A 86 -3.90 5.67 4.87
CA GLY A 86 -3.40 5.38 6.22
C GLY A 86 -1.88 5.24 6.27
N TYR A 87 -1.29 4.53 5.30
CA TYR A 87 0.15 4.34 5.18
C TYR A 87 0.86 5.67 4.97
N PHE A 88 0.38 6.47 4.02
CA PHE A 88 0.93 7.79 3.73
C PHE A 88 0.85 8.69 4.96
N ALA A 89 -0.28 8.72 5.66
CA ALA A 89 -0.45 9.51 6.88
C ALA A 89 0.53 9.08 7.99
N ALA A 90 0.75 7.78 8.18
CA ALA A 90 1.72 7.26 9.13
C ALA A 90 3.16 7.67 8.77
N CYS A 91 3.55 7.57 7.50
CA CYS A 91 4.85 8.02 7.02
C CYS A 91 5.05 9.54 7.14
N ALA A 92 4.03 10.32 6.78
CA ALA A 92 4.09 11.78 6.82
C ALA A 92 4.30 12.29 8.26
N ARG A 93 3.65 11.67 9.24
CA ARG A 93 3.81 11.99 10.67
C ARG A 93 5.22 11.73 11.22
N GLU A 94 5.98 10.84 10.58
CA GLU A 94 7.35 10.48 10.97
C GLU A 94 8.43 11.16 10.10
N GLY A 95 8.02 12.13 9.26
CA GLY A 95 8.92 12.94 8.46
C GLY A 95 9.69 12.15 7.40
N ILE A 96 9.05 11.18 6.77
CA ILE A 96 9.61 10.45 5.61
C ILE A 96 9.76 11.41 4.42
N GLU A 97 10.90 11.35 3.73
CA GLU A 97 11.22 12.22 2.60
C GLU A 97 10.39 11.87 1.36
N ALA A 98 10.21 10.57 1.10
CA ALA A 98 9.44 10.09 -0.04
C ALA A 98 8.79 8.73 0.26
N VAL A 99 7.55 8.57 -0.20
CA VAL A 99 6.82 7.30 -0.17
C VAL A 99 6.43 6.94 -1.60
N ALA A 100 6.75 5.72 -2.02
CA ALA A 100 6.33 5.17 -3.31
C ALA A 100 5.31 4.05 -3.10
N PHE A 101 4.25 4.04 -3.90
CA PHE A 101 3.20 3.02 -3.84
C PHE A 101 3.02 2.33 -5.20
N GLY A 102 2.78 1.02 -5.15
CA GLY A 102 2.30 0.24 -6.28
C GLY A 102 3.19 0.29 -7.53
N ASP A 103 2.51 0.25 -8.68
CA ASP A 103 3.04 0.37 -10.03
C ASP A 103 2.01 1.12 -10.90
N PHE A 104 2.34 1.43 -12.15
CA PHE A 104 1.41 2.09 -13.08
C PHE A 104 0.31 1.12 -13.56
N THR A 105 0.67 -0.08 -13.97
CA THR A 105 -0.25 -1.15 -14.45
C THR A 105 0.12 -2.52 -13.87
N GLY A 106 -0.65 -3.55 -14.19
CA GLY A 106 -0.38 -4.92 -13.74
C GLY A 106 -0.86 -5.18 -12.31
N PRO A 107 -0.33 -6.22 -11.63
CA PRO A 107 -0.85 -6.66 -10.32
C PRO A 107 -0.79 -5.63 -9.21
N PHE A 108 0.09 -4.64 -9.31
CA PHE A 108 0.26 -3.56 -8.34
C PHE A 108 -0.21 -2.20 -8.88
N GLY A 109 -0.79 -2.22 -10.09
CA GLY A 109 -1.13 -1.05 -10.88
C GLY A 109 -2.18 -0.15 -10.23
N PHE A 110 -2.29 1.07 -10.75
CA PHE A 110 -3.42 1.97 -10.50
C PHE A 110 -4.26 2.25 -11.75
N VAL A 111 -3.74 1.91 -12.93
CA VAL A 111 -4.46 1.97 -14.20
C VAL A 111 -4.76 0.54 -14.65
N TYR A 112 -6.02 0.32 -15.05
CA TYR A 112 -6.42 -0.97 -15.58
C TYR A 112 -5.68 -1.26 -16.89
N ARG A 113 -5.13 -2.46 -16.99
CA ARG A 113 -4.62 -3.04 -18.23
C ARG A 113 -4.91 -4.53 -18.21
N ARG A 114 -5.44 -5.06 -19.32
CA ARG A 114 -5.61 -6.50 -19.48
C ARG A 114 -4.26 -7.19 -19.27
N GLY A 115 -4.23 -8.17 -18.37
CA GLY A 115 -3.04 -8.94 -18.02
C GLY A 115 -3.29 -10.44 -18.11
N ASN A 116 -2.32 -11.22 -17.65
CA ASN A 116 -2.37 -12.70 -17.60
C ASN A 116 -2.87 -13.22 -16.23
N PHE A 117 -3.70 -12.44 -15.52
CA PHE A 117 -4.30 -12.81 -14.25
C PHE A 117 -5.73 -12.27 -14.20
N ALA A 118 -6.58 -12.89 -13.38
CA ALA A 118 -7.97 -12.51 -13.29
C ALA A 118 -8.13 -11.10 -12.69
N GLN A 119 -8.91 -10.24 -13.36
CA GLN A 119 -9.28 -8.92 -12.87
C GLN A 119 -10.82 -8.77 -12.94
N PRO A 120 -11.58 -9.46 -12.07
CA PRO A 120 -13.04 -9.50 -12.13
C PRO A 120 -13.70 -8.13 -12.20
N TRP A 121 -14.86 -8.07 -12.85
CA TRP A 121 -15.58 -6.85 -13.25
C TRP A 121 -14.83 -6.00 -14.29
N PHE A 122 -13.56 -5.67 -14.09
CA PHE A 122 -12.82 -4.80 -15.01
C PHE A 122 -12.48 -5.49 -16.33
N ASP A 123 -12.22 -6.80 -16.34
CA ASP A 123 -12.03 -7.55 -17.60
C ASP A 123 -13.28 -7.59 -18.49
N GLN A 124 -14.43 -7.17 -17.97
CA GLN A 124 -15.70 -7.13 -18.69
C GLN A 124 -16.08 -5.72 -19.17
N GLN A 125 -15.30 -4.69 -18.82
CA GLN A 125 -15.60 -3.31 -19.22
C GLN A 125 -14.84 -2.92 -20.49
N ASP A 126 -15.43 -1.99 -21.23
CA ASP A 126 -14.81 -1.35 -22.37
C ASP A 126 -14.20 0.00 -21.99
N GLY A 127 -13.10 0.37 -22.66
CA GLY A 127 -12.47 1.68 -22.50
C GLY A 127 -11.46 1.80 -21.35
N PRO A 128 -10.87 3.00 -21.18
CA PRO A 128 -9.86 3.24 -20.16
C PRO A 128 -10.48 3.29 -18.77
N MET A 129 -9.83 2.64 -17.81
CA MET A 129 -10.26 2.63 -16.41
C MET A 129 -9.08 2.79 -15.46
N VAL A 130 -9.38 3.31 -14.28
CA VAL A 130 -8.44 3.43 -13.17
C VAL A 130 -8.99 2.72 -11.94
N TYR A 131 -8.11 2.25 -11.08
CA TYR A 131 -8.47 1.69 -9.77
C TYR A 131 -8.68 2.80 -8.75
N PRO A 132 -9.46 2.57 -7.67
CA PRO A 132 -9.76 3.63 -6.70
C PRO A 132 -8.52 4.32 -6.11
N ALA A 133 -7.43 3.58 -5.90
CA ALA A 133 -6.15 4.12 -5.44
C ALA A 133 -5.54 5.19 -6.38
N PHE A 134 -5.87 5.20 -7.67
CA PHE A 134 -5.47 6.27 -8.59
C PHE A 134 -5.93 7.65 -8.08
N HIS A 135 -7.17 7.75 -7.60
CA HIS A 135 -7.72 9.01 -7.11
C HIS A 135 -7.01 9.49 -5.83
N ILE A 136 -6.59 8.55 -4.97
CA ILE A 136 -5.76 8.86 -3.81
C ILE A 136 -4.42 9.43 -4.25
N MET A 137 -3.72 8.75 -5.16
CA MET A 137 -2.43 9.21 -5.66
C MET A 137 -2.53 10.58 -6.36
N ALA A 138 -3.56 10.79 -7.18
CA ALA A 138 -3.82 12.05 -7.86
C ALA A 138 -4.21 13.19 -6.90
N GLY A 139 -4.84 12.87 -5.75
CA GLY A 139 -5.12 13.81 -4.69
C GLY A 139 -3.86 14.20 -3.92
N LEU A 140 -3.10 13.20 -3.45
CA LEU A 140 -1.85 13.39 -2.71
C LEU A 140 -0.80 14.16 -3.53
N SER A 141 -0.71 13.93 -4.84
CA SER A 141 0.24 14.63 -5.70
C SER A 141 0.00 16.14 -5.77
N LYS A 142 -1.22 16.61 -5.45
CA LYS A 142 -1.57 18.03 -5.41
C LYS A 142 -1.21 18.70 -4.08
N LEU A 143 -0.78 17.94 -3.08
CA LEU A 143 -0.44 18.44 -1.74
C LEU A 143 1.04 18.80 -1.59
N GLY A 144 1.80 18.88 -2.69
CA GLY A 144 3.19 19.33 -2.66
C GLY A 144 3.33 20.72 -2.03
N GLY A 145 4.16 20.83 -0.99
CA GLY A 145 4.35 22.08 -0.24
C GLY A 145 3.23 22.44 0.74
N ALA A 146 2.17 21.63 0.84
CA ALA A 146 1.13 21.83 1.85
C ALA A 146 1.65 21.53 3.26
N SER A 147 1.10 22.21 4.26
CA SER A 147 1.40 21.92 5.66
C SER A 147 0.60 20.71 6.16
N LEU A 148 1.29 19.76 6.80
CA LEU A 148 0.63 18.65 7.49
C LEU A 148 -0.07 19.18 8.74
N LEU A 149 -1.37 18.90 8.87
CA LEU A 149 -2.17 19.31 10.03
C LEU A 149 -2.39 18.12 10.97
N SER A 150 -2.35 18.40 12.28
CA SER A 150 -2.82 17.44 13.28
C SER A 150 -4.35 17.42 13.26
N VAL A 151 -4.93 16.22 13.18
CA VAL A 151 -6.37 16.02 13.21
C VAL A 151 -6.67 15.02 14.31
N GLY A 152 -7.60 15.39 15.19
CA GLY A 152 -8.18 14.51 16.19
C GLY A 152 -9.67 14.38 15.94
N THR A 153 -10.22 13.22 16.24
CA THR A 153 -11.66 13.05 16.40
C THR A 153 -11.97 13.14 17.89
N SER A 154 -13.04 13.84 18.26
CA SER A 154 -13.59 13.74 19.61
C SER A 154 -14.17 12.33 19.81
N GLY A 155 -13.32 11.38 20.19
CA GLY A 155 -13.71 10.03 20.60
C GLY A 155 -13.74 9.96 22.12
N ILE A 156 -14.80 9.32 22.64
CA ILE A 156 -15.15 9.19 24.06
C ILE A 156 -13.93 8.72 24.89
N ASP A 157 -13.64 9.47 25.94
CA ASP A 157 -12.83 9.00 27.07
C ASP A 157 -13.34 7.61 27.50
N SER A 158 -12.51 6.58 27.32
CA SER A 158 -12.67 5.29 28.02
C SER A 158 -11.31 4.80 28.50
#